data_AF-A0A843H9A7-F1
#
_entry.id   AF-A0A843H9A7-F1
#
_cell.length_a   1.000
_cell.length_b   1.000
_cell.length_c   1.000
_cell.angle_alpha   90.00
_cell.angle_beta   90.00
_cell.angle_gamma   90.00
#
_symmetry.space_group_name_H-M   'P 1'
#
loop_
_entity.id
_entity.type
_entity.pdbx_description
1 polymer ?
#
loop_
_entity_poly.entity_id
_entity_poly.type
_entity_poly.pdbx_seq_one_letter_code
_entity_poly.pdbx_strand_id
1 'polypeptide(L)'
;MKWKSKKLDVLDIGDITSLNNDILSDRTNHYLKLLLFNLRVMFRHNSDKLDDLAEFYEYIEDILSGRIIVDDEELKILIYRITDLIVNIDEYDVVADTVITECVSYLLSSLYLELETYRLVDLYNREDDYHDYLATQIKNQVVEFDVLVDILKISDDKEVIRRVEEILNNNYPLEYARYLARREYLEY
;
A
#
# COMPACT_ATOMS: atom_id res chain seq x y z
N MET A 1 -15.20 30.04 -10.61
CA MET A 1 -14.59 30.82 -9.52
C MET A 1 -13.09 30.79 -9.79
N LYS A 2 -12.43 31.92 -10.09
CA LYS A 2 -11.01 31.91 -10.47
C LYS A 2 -10.17 31.48 -9.26
N TRP A 3 -9.46 30.36 -9.40
CA TRP A 3 -8.42 29.93 -8.48
C TRP A 3 -7.40 31.08 -8.37
N LYS A 4 -7.52 31.87 -7.30
CA LYS A 4 -6.40 32.70 -6.83
C LYS A 4 -5.35 31.69 -6.48
N SER A 5 -4.24 31.70 -7.20
CA SER A 5 -3.04 30.89 -6.96
C SER A 5 -2.89 30.56 -5.47
N LYS A 6 -3.48 29.44 -5.03
CA LYS A 6 -2.80 28.59 -4.07
C LYS A 6 -1.61 28.11 -4.91
N LYS A 7 -0.58 28.94 -5.02
CA LYS A 7 0.77 28.39 -4.90
C LYS A 7 0.61 27.55 -3.65
N LEU A 8 0.45 26.24 -3.81
CA LEU A 8 0.44 25.31 -2.70
C LEU A 8 1.68 25.70 -1.92
N ASP A 9 1.47 26.48 -0.86
CA ASP A 9 2.55 26.95 -0.01
C ASP A 9 3.29 25.68 0.33
N VAL A 10 4.61 25.71 0.18
CA VAL A 10 5.46 24.58 0.47
C VAL A 10 5.33 24.33 1.97
N LEU A 11 4.28 23.63 2.35
CA LEU A 11 4.14 22.95 3.62
C LEU A 11 5.34 22.02 3.70
N ASP A 12 5.95 22.04 4.86
CA ASP A 12 7.18 21.34 5.17
C ASP A 12 7.01 19.85 4.77
N ILE A 13 8.10 19.19 4.36
CA ILE A 13 8.06 17.73 4.19
C ILE A 13 7.64 17.08 5.51
N GLY A 14 7.94 17.74 6.63
CA GLY A 14 7.42 17.44 7.96
C GLY A 14 5.89 17.25 8.00
N ASP A 15 5.12 18.08 7.29
CA ASP A 15 3.66 18.02 7.34
C ASP A 15 3.13 16.72 6.75
N ILE A 16 3.60 16.31 5.56
CA ILE A 16 3.20 15.02 4.94
C ILE A 16 3.68 13.83 5.77
N THR A 17 4.92 13.87 6.25
CA THR A 17 5.49 12.75 7.02
C THR A 17 4.77 12.53 8.35
N SER A 18 4.19 13.59 8.91
CA SER A 18 3.44 13.57 10.17
C SER A 18 2.01 13.00 10.04
N LEU A 19 1.41 13.03 8.85
CA LEU A 19 0.09 12.44 8.65
C LEU A 19 0.15 10.93 8.84
N ASN A 20 -0.86 10.29 9.39
CA ASN A 20 -0.93 8.84 9.47
C ASN A 20 -2.37 8.44 9.76
N ASN A 21 -2.92 7.55 8.93
CA ASN A 21 -4.21 6.95 9.19
C ASN A 21 -4.00 5.64 9.95
N ASP A 22 -4.52 5.57 11.17
CA ASP A 22 -4.34 4.42 12.07
C ASP A 22 -5.08 3.16 11.63
N ILE A 23 -6.02 3.27 10.69
CA ILE A 23 -6.79 2.13 10.14
C ILE A 23 -5.99 1.43 9.04
N LEU A 24 -5.22 2.19 8.26
CA LEU A 24 -4.46 1.68 7.12
C LEU A 24 -3.11 1.11 7.56
N SER A 25 -2.58 0.13 6.84
CA SER A 25 -1.24 -0.38 7.11
C SER A 25 -0.17 0.69 6.87
N ASP A 26 1.01 0.51 7.50
CA ASP A 26 2.18 1.37 7.27
C ASP A 26 2.55 1.45 5.79
N ARG A 27 2.35 0.36 5.05
CA ARG A 27 2.62 0.29 3.61
C ARG A 27 1.67 1.19 2.83
N THR A 28 0.37 1.12 3.11
CA THR A 28 -0.63 1.97 2.46
C THR A 28 -0.41 3.44 2.83
N ASN A 29 -0.17 3.74 4.10
CA ASN A 29 0.20 5.08 4.57
C ASN A 29 1.43 5.63 3.84
N HIS A 30 2.48 4.81 3.68
CA HIS A 30 3.70 5.21 2.97
C HIS A 30 3.40 5.63 1.51
N TYR A 31 2.65 4.83 0.76
CA TYR A 31 2.36 5.14 -0.64
C TYR A 31 1.39 6.30 -0.81
N LEU A 32 0.43 6.50 0.10
CA LEU A 32 -0.42 7.69 0.11
C LEU A 32 0.41 8.97 0.34
N LYS A 33 1.37 8.94 1.27
CA LYS A 33 2.30 10.05 1.52
C LYS A 33 3.19 10.32 0.31
N LEU A 34 3.71 9.26 -0.32
CA LEU A 34 4.51 9.37 -1.53
C LEU A 34 3.71 9.99 -2.69
N LEU A 35 2.43 9.62 -2.82
CA LEU A 35 1.54 10.19 -3.81
C LEU A 35 1.28 11.68 -3.57
N LEU A 36 1.01 12.10 -2.31
CA LEU A 36 0.90 13.52 -1.96
C LEU A 36 2.18 14.30 -2.31
N PHE A 37 3.35 13.71 -2.03
CA PHE A 37 4.62 14.32 -2.38
C PHE A 37 4.76 14.51 -3.89
N ASN A 38 4.44 13.48 -4.68
CA ASN A 38 4.53 13.52 -6.14
C ASN A 38 3.53 14.52 -6.75
N LEU A 39 2.29 14.55 -6.25
CA LEU A 39 1.28 15.54 -6.67
C LEU A 39 1.76 16.97 -6.38
N ARG A 40 2.37 17.23 -5.21
CA ARG A 40 2.96 18.54 -4.90
C ARG A 40 4.08 18.92 -5.86
N VAL A 41 4.95 17.97 -6.24
CA VAL A 41 5.99 18.22 -7.25
C VAL A 41 5.34 18.58 -8.58
N MET A 42 4.32 17.85 -9.01
CA MET A 42 3.61 18.16 -10.25
C MET A 42 2.97 19.55 -10.26
N PHE A 43 2.28 19.95 -9.18
CA PHE A 43 1.65 21.27 -9.09
C PHE A 43 2.65 22.43 -9.21
N ARG A 44 3.95 22.21 -8.94
CA ARG A 44 4.98 23.24 -9.11
C ARG A 44 5.41 23.42 -10.56
N HIS A 45 5.37 22.34 -11.33
CA HIS A 45 5.91 22.31 -12.69
C HIS A 45 4.84 22.53 -13.76
N ASN A 46 3.57 22.52 -13.39
CA ASN A 46 2.43 22.64 -14.31
C ASN A 46 1.55 23.82 -13.89
N SER A 47 1.21 24.70 -14.83
CA SER A 47 0.60 26.01 -14.54
C SER A 47 -0.92 26.07 -14.70
N ASP A 48 -1.53 25.12 -15.42
CA ASP A 48 -2.94 25.16 -15.80
C ASP A 48 -3.57 23.76 -15.79
N LYS A 49 -4.90 23.67 -15.58
CA LYS A 49 -5.75 22.45 -15.66
C LYS A 49 -5.48 21.34 -14.62
N LEU A 50 -5.21 21.71 -13.36
CA LEU A 50 -4.93 20.74 -12.29
C LEU A 50 -6.02 20.69 -11.21
N ASP A 51 -7.21 21.22 -11.47
CA ASP A 51 -8.29 21.35 -10.48
C ASP A 51 -8.69 19.96 -9.93
N ASP A 52 -8.91 18.96 -10.80
CA ASP A 52 -9.27 17.60 -10.38
C ASP A 52 -8.15 16.93 -9.55
N LEU A 53 -6.89 17.12 -9.96
CA LEU A 53 -5.72 16.62 -9.24
C LEU A 53 -5.62 17.27 -7.85
N ALA A 54 -5.99 18.54 -7.72
CA ALA A 54 -5.98 19.27 -6.47
C ALA A 54 -7.10 18.81 -5.53
N GLU A 55 -8.31 18.58 -6.04
CA GLU A 55 -9.39 17.96 -5.27
C GLU A 55 -9.01 16.56 -4.79
N PHE A 56 -8.33 15.80 -5.65
CA PHE A 56 -7.81 14.49 -5.29
C PHE A 56 -6.69 14.57 -4.24
N TYR A 57 -5.80 15.57 -4.32
CA TYR A 57 -4.79 15.83 -3.30
C TYR A 57 -5.43 16.12 -1.92
N GLU A 58 -6.43 17.00 -1.86
CA GLU A 58 -7.12 17.34 -0.61
C GLU A 58 -7.84 16.10 -0.02
N TYR A 59 -8.41 15.26 -0.87
CA TYR A 59 -9.03 13.99 -0.46
C TYR A 59 -8.03 13.01 0.19
N ILE A 60 -6.84 12.82 -0.39
CA ILE A 60 -5.80 11.95 0.20
C ILE A 60 -5.29 12.52 1.52
N GLU A 61 -5.15 13.84 1.64
CA GLU A 61 -4.77 14.52 2.88
C GLU A 61 -5.82 14.31 3.98
N ASP A 62 -7.11 14.38 3.64
CA ASP A 62 -8.20 14.14 4.59
C ASP A 62 -8.27 12.67 5.05
N ILE A 63 -7.96 11.71 4.17
CA ILE A 63 -7.80 10.29 4.54
C ILE A 63 -6.64 10.12 5.51
N LEU A 64 -5.45 10.63 5.16
CA LEU A 64 -4.25 10.49 5.99
C LEU A 64 -4.34 11.23 7.32
N SER A 65 -5.19 12.27 7.40
CA SER A 65 -5.49 13.01 8.64
C SER A 65 -6.59 12.36 9.49
N GLY A 66 -7.18 11.25 9.04
CA GLY A 66 -8.30 10.59 9.73
C GLY A 66 -9.60 11.41 9.75
N ARG A 67 -9.74 12.42 8.89
CA ARG A 67 -10.98 13.20 8.75
C ARG A 67 -12.04 12.43 7.99
N ILE A 68 -11.60 11.57 7.07
CA ILE A 68 -12.42 10.58 6.38
C ILE A 68 -12.19 9.24 7.08
N ILE A 69 -13.27 8.62 7.53
CA ILE A 69 -13.24 7.28 8.12
C ILE A 69 -13.09 6.28 6.97
N VAL A 70 -12.06 5.44 7.04
CA VAL A 70 -11.80 4.43 6.01
C VAL A 70 -12.45 3.11 6.40
N ASP A 71 -13.57 2.82 5.77
CA ASP A 71 -14.23 1.51 5.81
C ASP A 71 -14.13 0.81 4.44
N ASP A 72 -14.76 -0.36 4.28
CA ASP A 72 -14.74 -1.13 3.02
C ASP A 72 -15.31 -0.33 1.82
N GLU A 73 -16.30 0.54 2.05
CA GLU A 73 -16.88 1.37 0.99
C GLU A 73 -15.92 2.50 0.60
N GLU A 74 -15.38 3.21 1.58
CA GLU A 74 -14.43 4.29 1.35
C GLU A 74 -13.14 3.78 0.68
N LEU A 75 -12.69 2.57 1.03
CA LEU A 75 -11.53 1.95 0.41
C LEU A 75 -11.78 1.64 -1.08
N LYS A 76 -13.01 1.21 -1.44
CA LYS A 76 -13.42 1.04 -2.85
C LYS A 76 -13.49 2.38 -3.59
N ILE A 77 -14.00 3.42 -2.94
CA ILE A 77 -14.04 4.79 -3.49
C ILE A 77 -12.62 5.28 -3.77
N LEU A 78 -11.70 5.08 -2.83
CA LEU A 78 -10.29 5.43 -2.97
C LEU A 78 -9.65 4.70 -4.16
N ILE A 79 -9.83 3.38 -4.27
CA ILE A 79 -9.33 2.58 -5.40
C ILE A 79 -9.90 3.10 -6.73
N TYR A 80 -11.20 3.41 -6.78
CA TYR A 80 -11.85 3.93 -7.98
C TYR A 80 -11.26 5.29 -8.39
N ARG A 81 -11.15 6.23 -7.45
CA ARG A 81 -10.59 7.56 -7.70
C ARG A 81 -9.14 7.50 -8.18
N ILE A 82 -8.33 6.63 -7.58
CA ILE A 82 -6.94 6.41 -7.99
C ILE A 82 -6.87 5.81 -9.41
N THR A 83 -7.74 4.86 -9.72
CA THR A 83 -7.79 4.23 -11.05
C THR A 83 -8.19 5.26 -12.11
N ASP A 84 -9.22 6.07 -11.82
CA ASP A 84 -9.68 7.14 -12.71
C ASP A 84 -8.57 8.18 -12.95
N LEU A 85 -7.80 8.52 -11.90
CA LEU A 85 -6.64 9.39 -12.00
C LEU A 85 -5.61 8.88 -13.02
N ILE A 86 -5.24 7.59 -12.96
CA ILE A 86 -4.28 7.01 -13.93
C ILE A 86 -4.88 7.02 -15.33
N VAL A 87 -6.11 6.55 -15.49
CA VAL A 87 -6.72 6.37 -16.82
C VAL A 87 -6.79 7.71 -17.55
N ASN A 88 -7.05 8.79 -16.82
CA ASN A 88 -7.17 10.13 -17.39
C ASN A 88 -5.88 10.95 -17.28
N ILE A 89 -4.76 10.40 -16.79
CA ILE A 89 -3.53 11.19 -16.52
C ILE A 89 -2.99 11.88 -17.77
N ASP A 90 -3.11 11.21 -18.91
CA ASP A 90 -2.70 11.72 -20.23
C ASP A 90 -3.54 12.92 -20.69
N GLU A 91 -4.77 13.07 -20.19
CA GLU A 91 -5.68 14.17 -20.55
C GLU A 91 -5.30 15.49 -19.85
N TYR A 92 -4.56 15.42 -18.74
CA TYR A 92 -4.16 16.58 -17.95
C TYR A 92 -2.93 17.32 -18.51
N ASP A 93 -2.29 16.81 -19.59
CA ASP A 93 -1.12 17.43 -20.25
C ASP A 93 0.00 17.81 -19.24
N VAL A 94 0.31 16.89 -18.33
CA VAL A 94 1.19 17.12 -17.17
C VAL A 94 2.60 16.63 -17.43
N VAL A 95 3.59 17.47 -17.12
CA VAL A 95 5.00 17.07 -17.12
C VAL A 95 5.27 16.17 -15.90
N ALA A 96 5.95 15.03 -16.13
CA ALA A 96 6.36 14.04 -15.13
C ALA A 96 5.25 13.10 -14.61
N ASP A 97 4.20 12.89 -15.41
CA ASP A 97 3.17 11.84 -15.27
C ASP A 97 3.70 10.46 -14.82
N THR A 98 4.82 10.00 -15.40
CA THR A 98 5.45 8.70 -15.10
C THR A 98 5.80 8.50 -13.62
N VAL A 99 6.14 9.58 -12.91
CA VAL A 99 6.46 9.55 -11.47
C VAL A 99 5.21 9.24 -10.63
N ILE A 100 4.04 9.68 -11.09
CA ILE A 100 2.76 9.33 -10.45
C ILE A 100 2.39 7.89 -10.78
N THR A 101 2.51 7.46 -12.03
CA THR A 101 2.06 6.13 -12.47
C THR A 101 2.71 4.98 -11.70
N GLU A 102 4.02 5.06 -11.42
CA GLU A 102 4.70 4.05 -10.61
C GLU A 102 4.18 4.05 -9.15
N CYS A 103 4.12 5.22 -8.52
CA CYS A 103 3.64 5.38 -7.15
C CYS A 103 2.21 4.84 -7.01
N VAL A 104 1.35 5.15 -7.97
CA VAL A 104 -0.03 4.72 -7.96
C VAL A 104 -0.14 3.20 -8.14
N SER A 105 0.68 2.58 -8.98
CA SER A 105 0.67 1.13 -9.16
C SER A 105 0.97 0.39 -7.85
N TYR A 106 1.94 0.87 -7.07
CA TYR A 106 2.21 0.31 -5.75
C TYR A 106 1.11 0.60 -4.73
N LEU A 107 0.50 1.79 -4.78
CA LEU A 107 -0.62 2.15 -3.92
C LEU A 107 -1.83 1.26 -4.19
N LEU A 108 -2.22 1.06 -5.45
CA LEU A 108 -3.32 0.16 -5.84
C LEU A 108 -3.08 -1.26 -5.34
N SER A 109 -1.86 -1.79 -5.52
CA SER A 109 -1.51 -3.10 -4.98
C SER A 109 -1.67 -3.17 -3.45
N SER A 110 -1.29 -2.11 -2.73
CA SER A 110 -1.48 -2.03 -1.28
C SER A 110 -2.96 -1.98 -0.90
N LEU A 111 -3.75 -1.16 -1.58
CA LEU A 111 -5.18 -1.01 -1.31
C LEU A 111 -5.99 -2.26 -1.61
N TYR A 112 -5.66 -3.03 -2.65
CA TYR A 112 -6.32 -4.31 -2.90
C TYR A 112 -6.07 -5.32 -1.77
N LEU A 113 -4.88 -5.30 -1.14
CA LEU A 113 -4.58 -6.14 0.02
C LEU A 113 -5.36 -5.70 1.27
N GLU A 114 -5.52 -4.38 1.48
CA GLU A 114 -6.40 -3.87 2.54
C GLU A 114 -7.84 -4.34 2.30
N LEU A 115 -8.33 -4.24 1.06
CA LEU A 115 -9.70 -4.66 0.70
C LEU A 115 -9.91 -6.16 0.93
N GLU A 116 -8.92 -6.97 0.57
CA GLU A 116 -8.95 -8.41 0.82
C GLU A 116 -9.01 -8.69 2.33
N THR A 117 -8.25 -7.94 3.13
CA THR A 117 -8.26 -8.05 4.59
C THR A 117 -9.63 -7.69 5.17
N TYR A 118 -10.26 -6.60 4.73
CA TYR A 118 -11.63 -6.24 5.14
C TYR A 118 -12.65 -7.32 4.78
N ARG A 119 -12.58 -7.87 3.56
CA ARG A 119 -13.48 -8.95 3.13
C ARG A 119 -13.29 -10.22 3.93
N LEU A 120 -12.04 -10.54 4.31
CA LEU A 120 -11.73 -11.66 5.18
C LEU A 120 -12.28 -11.44 6.60
N VAL A 121 -12.20 -10.21 7.14
CA VAL A 121 -12.81 -9.85 8.44
C VAL A 121 -14.34 -9.90 8.40
N ASP A 122 -14.96 -9.47 7.32
CA ASP A 122 -16.43 -9.56 7.14
C ASP A 122 -16.90 -11.01 6.97
N LEU A 123 -16.13 -11.86 6.28
CA LEU A 123 -16.36 -13.31 6.21
C LEU A 123 -16.17 -13.97 7.57
N TYR A 124 -15.17 -13.52 8.34
CA TYR A 124 -14.89 -13.98 9.71
C TYR A 124 -16.03 -13.73 10.69
N ASN A 125 -16.81 -12.66 10.46
CA ASN A 125 -17.95 -12.28 11.31
C ASN A 125 -19.28 -12.92 10.91
N ARG A 126 -19.35 -13.72 9.84
CA ARG A 126 -20.63 -14.19 9.27
C ARG A 126 -21.04 -15.64 9.58
N GLU A 127 -20.13 -16.58 9.88
CA GLU A 127 -20.50 -17.97 10.21
C GLU A 127 -19.47 -18.67 11.13
N ASP A 128 -19.96 -19.32 12.20
CA ASP A 128 -19.14 -20.01 13.23
C ASP A 128 -18.28 -21.17 12.66
N ASP A 129 -18.67 -21.78 11.54
CA ASP A 129 -18.00 -22.97 10.99
C ASP A 129 -16.71 -22.65 10.20
N TYR A 130 -16.52 -21.40 9.75
CA TYR A 130 -15.31 -20.94 9.04
C TYR A 130 -14.31 -20.23 9.96
N HIS A 131 -14.72 -19.94 11.20
CA HIS A 131 -13.95 -19.21 12.20
C HIS A 131 -12.60 -19.86 12.49
N ASP A 132 -12.61 -21.17 12.77
CA ASP A 132 -11.41 -21.92 13.09
C ASP A 132 -10.53 -22.15 11.86
N TYR A 133 -11.11 -22.41 10.69
CA TYR A 133 -10.32 -22.70 9.49
C TYR A 133 -9.57 -21.45 8.98
N LEU A 134 -10.24 -20.29 8.93
CA LEU A 134 -9.63 -19.04 8.47
C LEU A 134 -8.68 -18.42 9.52
N ALA A 135 -9.03 -18.50 10.82
CA ALA A 135 -8.10 -18.12 11.89
C ALA A 135 -6.84 -18.98 11.86
N THR A 136 -6.98 -20.28 11.60
CA THR A 136 -5.86 -21.22 11.45
C THR A 136 -5.03 -20.87 10.21
N GLN A 137 -5.62 -20.46 9.09
CA GLN A 137 -4.83 -20.07 7.91
C GLN A 137 -4.08 -18.75 8.09
N ILE A 138 -4.71 -17.69 8.61
CA ILE A 138 -4.05 -16.37 8.74
C ILE A 138 -3.03 -16.36 9.88
N LYS A 139 -3.38 -16.95 11.03
CA LYS A 139 -2.47 -17.02 12.19
C LYS A 139 -1.35 -18.04 11.98
N ASN A 140 -1.60 -19.14 11.28
CA ASN A 140 -0.54 -20.11 11.00
C ASN A 140 0.31 -19.71 9.81
N GLN A 141 -0.13 -18.92 8.83
CA GLN A 141 0.74 -18.58 7.70
C GLN A 141 1.95 -17.73 8.12
N VAL A 142 1.76 -16.76 9.02
CA VAL A 142 2.88 -15.96 9.56
C VAL A 142 3.77 -16.79 10.48
N VAL A 143 3.16 -17.58 11.37
CA VAL A 143 3.89 -18.45 12.31
C VAL A 143 4.62 -19.59 11.59
N GLU A 144 4.00 -20.19 10.57
CA GLU A 144 4.58 -21.25 9.74
C GLU A 144 5.71 -20.69 8.88
N PHE A 145 5.54 -19.52 8.26
CA PHE A 145 6.61 -18.85 7.55
C PHE A 145 7.83 -18.61 8.45
N ASP A 146 7.61 -18.04 9.64
CA ASP A 146 8.70 -17.76 10.59
C ASP A 146 9.39 -19.06 11.07
N VAL A 147 8.62 -20.11 11.38
CA VAL A 147 9.15 -21.42 11.77
C VAL A 147 9.96 -22.06 10.64
N LEU A 148 9.47 -21.99 9.40
CA LEU A 148 10.19 -22.51 8.23
C LEU A 148 11.49 -21.73 7.97
N VAL A 149 11.47 -20.41 8.12
CA VAL A 149 12.67 -19.57 8.06
C VAL A 149 13.66 -19.92 9.17
N ASP A 150 13.18 -20.17 10.38
CA ASP A 150 14.04 -20.57 11.50
C ASP A 150 14.66 -21.95 11.28
N ILE A 151 13.89 -22.91 10.75
CA ILE A 151 14.42 -24.23 10.33
C ILE A 151 15.52 -24.04 9.27
N LEU A 152 15.34 -23.15 8.28
CA LEU A 152 16.38 -22.86 7.28
C LEU A 152 17.66 -22.26 7.89
N LYS A 153 17.56 -21.46 8.94
CA LYS A 153 18.71 -20.82 9.59
C LYS A 153 19.51 -21.79 10.45
N ILE A 154 18.85 -22.75 11.08
CA ILE A 154 19.47 -23.64 12.09
C ILE A 154 19.79 -25.04 11.56
N SER A 155 19.24 -25.42 10.41
CA SER A 155 19.42 -26.76 9.82
C SER A 155 20.68 -26.81 8.96
N ASP A 156 21.53 -27.82 9.20
CA ASP A 156 22.66 -28.17 8.34
C ASP A 156 22.31 -29.30 7.34
N ASP A 157 21.11 -29.87 7.43
CA ASP A 157 20.65 -30.95 6.55
C ASP A 157 20.17 -30.39 5.20
N LYS A 158 20.89 -30.73 4.14
CA LYS A 158 20.63 -30.25 2.77
C LYS A 158 19.28 -30.68 2.21
N GLU A 159 18.76 -31.86 2.58
CA GLU A 159 17.46 -32.30 2.09
C GLU A 159 16.33 -31.56 2.82
N VAL A 160 16.50 -31.29 4.12
CA VAL A 160 15.55 -30.46 4.88
C VAL A 160 15.51 -29.04 4.34
N ILE A 161 16.67 -28.42 4.10
CA ILE A 161 16.78 -27.09 3.49
C ILE A 161 16.01 -27.06 2.16
N ARG A 162 16.34 -27.98 1.24
CA ARG A 162 15.72 -28.04 -0.10
C ARG A 162 14.20 -28.14 -0.03
N ARG A 163 13.67 -28.95 0.88
CA ARG A 163 12.22 -29.13 1.07
C ARG A 163 11.54 -27.89 1.65
N VAL A 164 12.19 -27.22 2.59
CA VAL A 164 11.65 -25.98 3.16
C VAL A 164 11.68 -24.85 2.12
N GLU A 165 12.73 -24.75 1.30
CA GLU A 165 12.78 -23.79 0.18
C GLU A 165 11.69 -24.07 -0.87
N GLU A 166 11.38 -25.34 -1.17
CA GLU A 166 10.24 -25.71 -2.02
C GLU A 166 8.91 -25.23 -1.43
N ILE A 167 8.69 -25.41 -0.12
CA ILE A 167 7.46 -25.00 0.55
C ILE A 167 7.33 -23.46 0.56
N LEU A 168 8.41 -22.76 0.90
CA LEU A 168 8.42 -21.30 0.96
C LEU A 168 8.24 -20.65 -0.42
N ASN A 169 8.86 -21.18 -1.47
CA ASN A 169 8.67 -20.67 -2.84
C ASN A 169 7.24 -20.85 -3.35
N ASN A 170 6.59 -21.97 -3.02
CA ASN A 170 5.26 -22.28 -3.55
C ASN A 170 4.12 -21.61 -2.76
N ASN A 171 4.26 -21.54 -1.44
CA ASN A 171 3.17 -21.10 -0.56
C ASN A 171 3.35 -19.67 -0.04
N TYR A 172 4.58 -19.14 -0.06
CA TYR A 172 4.94 -17.83 0.51
C TYR A 172 5.86 -17.02 -0.44
N PRO A 173 5.54 -16.90 -1.74
CA PRO A 173 6.49 -16.41 -2.75
C PRO A 173 6.95 -14.96 -2.52
N LEU A 174 6.09 -14.09 -1.98
CA LEU A 174 6.42 -12.68 -1.76
C LEU A 174 7.24 -12.48 -0.48
N GLU A 175 6.85 -13.16 0.60
CA GLU A 175 7.53 -13.17 1.89
C GLU A 175 8.91 -13.80 1.77
N TYR A 176 9.02 -14.91 1.04
CA TYR A 176 10.28 -15.60 0.82
C TYR A 176 11.23 -14.81 -0.09
N ALA A 177 10.72 -14.16 -1.15
CA ALA A 177 11.52 -13.25 -1.96
C ALA A 177 12.08 -12.07 -1.14
N ARG A 178 11.27 -11.51 -0.21
CA ARG A 178 11.73 -10.49 0.74
C ARG A 178 12.76 -11.02 1.73
N TYR A 179 12.58 -12.23 2.23
CA TYR A 179 13.56 -12.90 3.11
C TYR A 179 14.91 -13.08 2.39
N LEU A 180 14.90 -13.61 1.16
CA LEU A 180 16.11 -13.77 0.34
C LEU A 180 16.81 -12.43 0.10
N ALA A 181 16.07 -11.40 -0.29
CA ALA A 181 16.61 -10.06 -0.53
C ALA A 181 17.20 -9.39 0.71
N ARG A 182 16.76 -9.78 1.93
CA ARG A 182 17.22 -9.21 3.21
C ARG A 182 18.26 -10.06 3.93
N ARG A 183 18.32 -11.37 3.68
CA ARG A 183 19.26 -12.29 4.33
C ARG A 183 20.71 -11.91 4.05
N GLU A 184 21.02 -11.43 2.84
CA GLU A 184 22.36 -10.99 2.45
C GLU A 184 22.83 -9.69 3.15
N TYR A 185 21.90 -8.89 3.68
CA TYR A 185 22.23 -7.63 4.38
C TYR A 185 22.43 -7.77 5.89
N LEU A 186 22.10 -8.93 6.47
CA LEU A 186 22.21 -9.20 7.91
C LEU A 186 23.52 -9.92 8.30
N GLU A 187 24.35 -10.29 7.33
CA GLU A 187 25.66 -10.93 7.54
C GLU A 187 26.86 -9.96 7.44
N TYR A 188 26.62 -8.64 7.32
CA TYR A 188 27.64 -7.58 7.33
C TYR A 188 27.51 -6.66 8.55
#